data_AF-A0A7X8L3E4-F1
#
_entry.id   AF-A0A7X8L3E4-F1
#
_cell.length_a   1.000
_cell.length_b   1.000
_cell.length_c   1.000
_cell.angle_alpha   90.00
_cell.angle_beta   90.00
_cell.angle_gamma   90.00
#
_symmetry.space_group_name_H-M   'P 1'
#
loop_
_entity.id
_entity.type
_entity.pdbx_description
1 polymer ?
#
loop_
_entity_poly.entity_id
_entity_poly.type
_entity_poly.pdbx_seq_one_letter_code
_entity_poly.pdbx_strand_id
1 'polypeptide(L)'
;MQQTSKYNETSDCKRPASAKVSYRNKGGRYHLIDAFRGLAMIAMIFYHFVYDVQVIYYGNGGWPLLSTSRIWQQYICWTFIFVSGYVWAWSWRKIFQRGLILNLLGLGITAVTVLVMPEEAIYFGVLNLIGCSIWLMGLVERGTRNWRPWLGAFLAFILFLLCYEVPWGSFGLGIFHPTLAIDLPKTLYSSIIFVPLGLPPASFSSSDYFPLLPWFWLFVTGHFVRQGLSRIKNLENILRTQIPVLSSWGRYTLPIYLLHQPLLILFLEVWHNFFNS
;
A
#
# COMPACT_ATOMS: atom_id res chain seq x y z
N MET A 1 33.80 68.39 -3.37
CA MET A 1 33.67 68.84 -1.96
C MET A 1 32.32 68.38 -1.43
N GLN A 2 32.27 68.02 -0.14
CA GLN A 2 31.09 67.94 0.74
C GLN A 2 29.91 66.99 0.39
N GLN A 3 29.82 65.93 1.20
CA GLN A 3 28.56 65.43 1.77
C GLN A 3 27.88 66.58 2.56
N THR A 4 26.58 66.70 2.79
CA THR A 4 25.55 65.75 3.27
C THR A 4 24.15 66.32 2.85
N SER A 5 22.95 65.91 3.29
CA SER A 5 22.47 64.91 4.25
C SER A 5 21.01 64.53 3.96
N LYS A 6 20.63 63.26 4.16
CA LYS A 6 19.45 62.86 4.97
C LYS A 6 19.29 61.34 5.03
N TYR A 7 19.47 60.80 6.23
CA TYR A 7 18.82 59.55 6.64
C TYR A 7 17.29 59.72 6.52
N ASN A 8 16.60 58.67 6.09
CA ASN A 8 15.28 58.35 6.62
C ASN A 8 15.05 56.85 6.48
N GLU A 9 14.78 56.20 7.62
CA GLU A 9 14.53 54.77 7.70
C GLU A 9 13.12 54.45 7.22
N THR A 10 12.97 53.47 6.33
CA THR A 10 11.84 52.53 6.42
C THR A 10 12.34 51.14 6.07
N SER A 11 12.37 50.29 7.10
CA SER A 11 12.80 48.90 7.04
C SER A 11 11.74 48.02 6.38
N ASP A 12 11.67 48.04 5.04
CA ASP A 12 10.88 47.05 4.31
C ASP A 12 11.53 45.67 4.41
N CYS A 13 11.12 44.92 5.44
CA CYS A 13 11.51 43.55 5.70
C CYS A 13 10.93 42.63 4.60
N LYS A 14 11.64 42.58 3.46
CA LYS A 14 11.37 41.64 2.37
C LYS A 14 11.47 40.21 2.89
N ARG A 15 10.31 39.66 3.27
CA ARG A 15 10.13 38.25 3.63
C ARG A 15 10.86 37.40 2.58
N PRO A 16 11.79 36.52 2.97
CA PRO A 16 12.51 35.68 2.01
C PRO A 16 11.49 34.86 1.24
N ALA A 17 11.44 35.05 -0.09
CA ALA A 17 10.50 34.37 -0.96
C ALA A 17 10.62 32.86 -0.73
N SER A 18 9.53 32.24 -0.26
CA SER A 18 9.56 30.85 0.15
C SER A 18 10.07 29.99 -1.01
N ALA A 19 11.19 29.30 -0.78
CA ALA A 19 11.82 28.47 -1.79
C ALA A 19 10.85 27.36 -2.18
N LYS A 20 10.10 27.57 -3.27
CA LYS A 20 9.30 26.54 -3.93
C LYS A 20 10.31 25.48 -4.37
N VAL A 21 10.43 24.40 -3.59
CA VAL A 21 11.18 23.21 -3.96
C VAL A 21 10.49 22.60 -5.18
N SER A 22 10.87 23.11 -6.34
CA SER A 22 10.48 22.60 -7.64
C SER A 22 11.25 21.32 -7.84
N TYR A 23 10.60 20.19 -7.54
CA TYR A 23 11.09 18.86 -7.90
C TYR A 23 11.05 18.71 -9.42
N ARG A 24 12.01 19.36 -10.10
CA ARG A 24 12.20 19.31 -11.55
C ARG A 24 12.74 17.92 -11.90
N ASN A 25 11.83 16.96 -11.95
CA ASN A 25 12.09 15.55 -12.19
C ASN A 25 12.67 15.37 -13.61
N LYS A 26 14.00 15.41 -13.74
CA LYS A 26 14.70 14.94 -14.94
C LYS A 26 14.46 13.44 -15.04
N GLY A 27 13.56 13.05 -15.95
CA GLY A 27 12.88 11.75 -15.98
C GLY A 27 13.76 10.53 -16.21
N GLY A 28 14.49 10.11 -15.18
CA GLY A 28 15.02 8.75 -15.05
C GLY A 28 14.02 7.88 -14.28
N ARG A 29 13.70 6.70 -14.80
CA ARG A 29 12.78 5.73 -14.17
C ARG A 29 13.51 4.99 -13.04
N TYR A 30 12.82 4.68 -11.95
CA TYR A 30 13.42 3.96 -10.81
C TYR A 30 13.35 2.45 -11.02
N HIS A 31 14.25 1.94 -11.86
CA HIS A 31 14.26 0.55 -12.32
C HIS A 31 14.40 -0.49 -11.19
N LEU A 32 15.11 -0.17 -10.12
CA LEU A 32 15.24 -1.06 -8.96
C LEU A 32 13.91 -1.22 -8.19
N ILE A 33 13.10 -0.16 -8.11
CA ILE A 33 11.78 -0.21 -7.46
C ILE A 33 10.78 -0.98 -8.32
N ASP A 34 10.85 -0.81 -9.65
CA ASP A 34 10.10 -1.64 -10.59
C ASP A 34 10.50 -3.13 -10.48
N ALA A 35 11.78 -3.42 -10.16
CA ALA A 35 12.26 -4.78 -9.95
C ALA A 35 11.76 -5.41 -8.63
N PHE A 36 11.82 -4.68 -7.50
CA PHE A 36 11.23 -5.15 -6.23
C PHE A 36 9.72 -5.43 -6.36
N ARG A 37 9.00 -4.57 -7.08
CA ARG A 37 7.57 -4.76 -7.37
C ARG A 37 7.32 -5.98 -8.29
N GLY A 38 8.21 -6.25 -9.23
CA GLY A 38 8.19 -7.47 -10.04
C GLY A 38 8.43 -8.74 -9.20
N LEU A 39 9.39 -8.70 -8.28
CA LEU A 39 9.68 -9.83 -7.37
C LEU A 39 8.50 -10.13 -6.43
N ALA A 40 7.92 -9.10 -5.80
CA ALA A 40 6.73 -9.25 -4.95
C ALA A 40 5.54 -9.84 -5.72
N MET A 41 5.39 -9.49 -6.99
CA MET A 41 4.36 -10.04 -7.86
C MET A 41 4.58 -11.51 -8.22
N ILE A 42 5.82 -11.94 -8.47
CA ILE A 42 6.14 -13.36 -8.69
C ILE A 42 5.85 -14.17 -7.42
N ALA A 43 6.25 -13.66 -6.26
CA ALA A 43 5.95 -14.29 -4.96
C ALA A 43 4.43 -14.39 -4.71
N MET A 44 3.66 -13.36 -5.10
CA MET A 44 2.20 -13.33 -5.01
C MET A 44 1.52 -14.36 -5.92
N ILE A 45 1.97 -14.48 -7.18
CA ILE A 45 1.45 -15.49 -8.11
C ILE A 45 1.73 -16.90 -7.58
N PHE A 46 2.93 -17.15 -7.06
CA PHE A 46 3.29 -18.44 -6.50
C PHE A 46 2.53 -18.75 -5.20
N TYR A 47 2.23 -17.74 -4.37
CA TYR A 47 1.37 -17.90 -3.19
C TYR A 47 -0.04 -18.33 -3.59
N HIS A 48 -0.67 -17.65 -4.55
CA HIS A 48 -2.02 -18.00 -5.01
C HIS A 48 -2.08 -19.37 -5.67
N PHE A 49 -1.07 -19.74 -6.47
CA PHE A 49 -0.97 -21.10 -7.03
C PHE A 49 -0.97 -22.18 -5.94
N VAL A 50 -0.20 -21.99 -4.85
CA VAL A 50 -0.17 -22.95 -3.74
C VAL A 50 -1.47 -22.90 -2.92
N TYR A 51 -2.07 -21.72 -2.74
CA TYR A 51 -3.37 -21.54 -2.09
C TYR A 51 -4.47 -22.29 -2.85
N ASP A 52 -4.60 -22.10 -4.17
CA ASP A 52 -5.61 -22.75 -5.00
C ASP A 52 -5.47 -24.27 -4.94
N VAL A 53 -4.24 -24.78 -5.08
CA VAL A 53 -3.95 -26.22 -4.95
C VAL A 53 -4.31 -26.75 -3.56
N GLN A 54 -3.98 -26.04 -2.47
CA GLN A 54 -4.25 -26.52 -1.11
C GLN A 54 -5.74 -26.41 -0.73
N VAL A 55 -6.37 -25.26 -0.97
CA VAL A 55 -7.73 -24.96 -0.51
C VAL A 55 -8.77 -25.51 -1.47
N ILE A 56 -8.65 -25.25 -2.77
CA ILE A 56 -9.67 -25.64 -3.77
C ILE A 56 -9.53 -27.12 -4.13
N TYR A 57 -8.31 -27.61 -4.40
CA TYR A 57 -8.11 -29.00 -4.87
C TYR A 57 -7.91 -30.02 -3.75
N TYR A 58 -7.15 -29.70 -2.69
CA TYR A 58 -6.96 -30.60 -1.55
C TYR A 58 -7.94 -30.38 -0.38
N GLY A 59 -8.84 -29.39 -0.46
CA GLY A 59 -9.81 -29.09 0.61
C GLY A 59 -9.18 -28.62 1.93
N ASN A 60 -7.89 -28.26 1.93
CA ASN A 60 -7.12 -27.91 3.10
C ASN A 60 -7.33 -26.43 3.49
N GLY A 61 -8.56 -26.09 3.90
CA GLY A 61 -8.89 -24.76 4.42
C GLY A 61 -8.10 -24.34 5.67
N GLY A 62 -7.36 -25.26 6.30
CA GLY A 62 -6.41 -24.94 7.36
C GLY A 62 -5.08 -24.36 6.87
N TRP A 63 -4.71 -24.55 5.59
CA TRP A 63 -3.43 -24.10 5.04
C TRP A 63 -3.19 -22.58 5.17
N PRO A 64 -4.16 -21.68 4.89
CA PRO A 64 -3.96 -20.23 5.05
C PRO A 64 -3.82 -19.79 6.51
N LEU A 65 -4.28 -20.61 7.45
CA LEU A 65 -4.21 -20.32 8.89
C LEU A 65 -2.83 -20.61 9.48
N LEU A 66 -2.01 -21.44 8.83
CA LEU A 66 -0.64 -21.78 9.24
C LEU A 66 0.23 -20.52 9.34
N SER A 67 1.13 -20.49 10.34
CA SER A 67 2.04 -19.35 10.53
C SER A 67 2.91 -19.08 9.30
N THR A 68 3.37 -20.14 8.61
CA THR A 68 4.27 -20.01 7.44
C THR A 68 3.58 -19.36 6.24
N SER A 69 2.36 -19.78 5.88
CA SER A 69 1.59 -19.20 4.77
C SER A 69 1.18 -17.77 5.09
N ARG A 70 0.70 -17.51 6.32
CA ARG A 70 0.36 -16.17 6.80
C ARG A 70 1.55 -15.21 6.74
N ILE A 71 2.74 -15.63 7.22
CA ILE A 71 3.96 -14.82 7.15
C ILE A 71 4.36 -14.54 5.70
N TRP A 72 4.25 -15.51 4.80
CA TRP A 72 4.55 -15.34 3.38
C TRP A 72 3.60 -14.33 2.72
N GLN A 73 2.28 -14.48 2.91
CA GLN A 73 1.27 -13.52 2.46
C GLN A 73 1.57 -12.11 3.01
N GLN A 74 1.92 -12.02 4.29
CA GLN A 74 2.21 -10.77 4.97
C GLN A 74 3.43 -10.04 4.37
N TYR A 75 4.51 -10.76 4.05
CA TYR A 75 5.68 -10.17 3.36
C TYR A 75 5.34 -9.62 1.97
N ILE A 76 4.50 -10.33 1.22
CA ILE A 76 4.01 -9.87 -0.09
C ILE A 76 3.25 -8.54 0.08
N CYS A 77 2.27 -8.50 0.98
CA CYS A 77 1.41 -7.34 1.16
C CYS A 77 2.15 -6.15 1.77
N TRP A 78 3.02 -6.36 2.76
CA TRP A 78 3.93 -5.32 3.27
C TRP A 78 4.74 -4.69 2.14
N THR A 79 5.33 -5.51 1.27
CA THR A 79 6.14 -5.02 0.15
C THR A 79 5.31 -4.22 -0.84
N PHE A 80 4.13 -4.73 -1.26
CA PHE A 80 3.26 -4.04 -2.21
C PHE A 80 2.76 -2.69 -1.69
N ILE A 81 2.29 -2.63 -0.45
CA ILE A 81 1.70 -1.42 0.15
C ILE A 81 2.80 -0.38 0.39
N PHE A 82 3.95 -0.78 0.95
CA PHE A 82 5.09 0.10 1.15
C PHE A 82 5.65 0.66 -0.17
N VAL A 83 5.85 -0.19 -1.19
CA VAL A 83 6.34 0.25 -2.51
C VAL A 83 5.32 1.15 -3.22
N SER A 84 4.02 0.91 -3.06
CA SER A 84 2.98 1.79 -3.61
C SER A 84 3.02 3.18 -2.99
N GLY A 85 3.26 3.27 -1.68
CA GLY A 85 3.54 4.53 -0.99
C GLY A 85 4.85 5.19 -1.42
N TYR A 86 5.90 4.39 -1.65
CA TYR A 86 7.21 4.87 -2.10
C TYR A 86 7.18 5.52 -3.50
N VAL A 87 6.41 4.96 -4.44
CA VAL A 87 6.31 5.45 -5.83
C VAL A 87 5.36 6.65 -5.95
N TRP A 88 4.83 7.14 -4.82
CA TRP A 88 4.03 8.36 -4.73
C TRP A 88 4.78 9.63 -5.12
N ALA A 89 4.32 10.31 -6.18
CA ALA A 89 4.61 11.72 -6.50
C ALA A 89 3.84 12.15 -7.78
N TRP A 90 2.54 12.43 -7.69
CA TRP A 90 1.71 12.76 -8.87
C TRP A 90 0.80 13.97 -8.61
N SER A 91 0.43 14.70 -9.68
CA SER A 91 -0.51 15.84 -9.59
C SER A 91 -1.90 15.41 -9.13
N TRP A 92 -2.59 16.27 -8.37
CA TRP A 92 -3.94 16.06 -7.82
C TRP A 92 -4.95 15.42 -8.79
N ARG A 93 -4.98 15.87 -10.07
CA ARG A 93 -5.87 15.28 -11.08
C ARG A 93 -5.57 13.79 -11.34
N LYS A 94 -4.29 13.41 -11.36
CA LYS A 94 -3.82 12.04 -11.58
C LYS A 94 -3.92 11.19 -10.31
N ILE A 95 -3.79 11.80 -9.13
CA ILE A 95 -4.11 11.18 -7.83
C ILE A 95 -5.58 10.71 -7.84
N PHE A 96 -6.52 11.63 -8.09
CA PHE A 96 -7.95 11.31 -8.08
C PHE A 96 -8.31 10.21 -9.08
N GLN A 97 -7.86 10.36 -10.34
CA GLN A 97 -8.08 9.36 -11.40
C GLN A 97 -7.56 7.97 -11.04
N ARG A 98 -6.35 7.86 -10.45
CA ARG A 98 -5.79 6.56 -10.07
C ARG A 98 -6.51 5.92 -8.88
N GLY A 99 -6.83 6.71 -7.85
CA GLY A 99 -7.59 6.21 -6.71
C GLY A 99 -8.99 5.71 -7.13
N LEU A 100 -9.62 6.39 -8.10
CA LEU A 100 -10.89 5.97 -8.69
C LEU A 100 -10.75 4.68 -9.50
N ILE A 101 -9.79 4.59 -10.42
CA ILE A 101 -9.56 3.39 -11.25
C ILE A 101 -9.30 2.16 -10.37
N LEU A 102 -8.45 2.27 -9.34
CA LEU A 102 -8.13 1.13 -8.46
C LEU A 102 -9.33 0.70 -7.61
N ASN A 103 -10.12 1.65 -7.10
CA ASN A 103 -11.35 1.31 -6.37
C ASN A 103 -12.42 0.68 -7.28
N LEU A 104 -12.59 1.17 -8.51
CA LEU A 104 -13.53 0.59 -9.47
C LEU A 104 -13.11 -0.82 -9.91
N LEU A 105 -11.80 -1.05 -10.10
CA LEU A 105 -11.26 -2.39 -10.36
C LEU A 105 -11.46 -3.33 -9.17
N GLY A 106 -11.21 -2.87 -7.95
CA GLY A 106 -11.46 -3.64 -6.73
C GLY A 106 -12.95 -4.00 -6.56
N LEU A 107 -13.86 -3.04 -6.78
CA LEU A 107 -15.30 -3.30 -6.80
C LEU A 107 -15.72 -4.27 -7.92
N GLY A 108 -15.03 -4.25 -9.07
CA GLY A 108 -15.21 -5.23 -10.14
C GLY A 108 -14.79 -6.65 -9.70
N ILE A 109 -13.67 -6.79 -8.97
CA ILE A 109 -13.25 -8.07 -8.38
C ILE A 109 -14.28 -8.54 -7.34
N THR A 110 -14.75 -7.66 -6.45
CA THR A 110 -15.83 -7.99 -5.50
C THR A 110 -17.09 -8.48 -6.22
N ALA A 111 -17.53 -7.78 -7.27
CA ALA A 111 -18.72 -8.19 -8.04
C ALA A 111 -18.54 -9.55 -8.72
N VAL A 112 -17.38 -9.82 -9.33
CA VAL A 112 -17.10 -11.11 -9.99
C VAL A 112 -16.97 -12.23 -8.96
N THR A 113 -16.23 -12.03 -7.87
CA THR A 113 -16.06 -13.05 -6.83
C THR A 113 -17.37 -13.39 -6.12
N VAL A 114 -18.20 -12.40 -5.75
CA VAL A 114 -19.52 -12.64 -5.15
C VAL A 114 -20.45 -13.43 -6.08
N LEU A 115 -20.35 -13.24 -7.40
CA LEU A 115 -21.21 -13.93 -8.37
C LEU A 115 -20.71 -15.34 -8.75
N VAL A 116 -19.40 -15.58 -8.73
CA VAL A 116 -18.79 -16.84 -9.23
C VAL A 116 -18.32 -17.75 -8.08
N MET A 117 -17.82 -17.17 -6.99
CA MET A 117 -17.23 -17.89 -5.84
C MET A 117 -17.65 -17.20 -4.52
N PRO A 118 -18.94 -17.27 -4.11
CA PRO A 118 -19.45 -16.50 -2.97
C PRO A 118 -18.82 -16.86 -1.63
N GLU A 119 -18.29 -18.08 -1.46
CA GLU A 119 -17.54 -18.51 -0.28
C GLU A 119 -16.17 -17.82 -0.19
N GLU A 120 -15.55 -17.51 -1.34
CA GLU A 120 -14.25 -16.86 -1.46
C GLU A 120 -14.38 -15.38 -1.90
N ALA A 121 -15.47 -14.73 -1.49
CA ALA A 121 -15.79 -13.36 -1.90
C ALA A 121 -14.77 -12.34 -1.37
N ILE A 122 -14.20 -11.53 -2.27
CA ILE A 122 -13.20 -10.52 -1.92
C ILE A 122 -13.89 -9.18 -1.61
N TYR A 123 -14.01 -8.87 -0.33
CA TYR A 123 -14.51 -7.60 0.18
C TYR A 123 -13.37 -6.69 0.67
N PHE A 124 -13.18 -5.56 0.00
CA PHE A 124 -12.17 -4.54 0.34
C PHE A 124 -10.73 -5.09 0.36
N GLY A 125 -10.32 -5.69 -0.77
CA GLY A 125 -8.97 -6.18 -1.00
C GLY A 125 -7.93 -5.08 -1.27
N VAL A 126 -6.70 -5.50 -1.62
CA VAL A 126 -5.52 -4.62 -1.73
C VAL A 126 -5.70 -3.44 -2.71
N LEU A 127 -6.48 -3.59 -3.78
CA LEU A 127 -6.74 -2.49 -4.73
C LEU A 127 -7.57 -1.35 -4.12
N ASN A 128 -8.59 -1.69 -3.32
CA ASN A 128 -9.41 -0.70 -2.63
C ASN A 128 -8.59 0.03 -1.55
N LEU A 129 -7.78 -0.71 -0.79
CA LEU A 129 -6.82 -0.13 0.14
C LEU A 129 -5.92 0.91 -0.54
N ILE A 130 -5.24 0.53 -1.62
CA ILE A 130 -4.30 1.41 -2.31
C ILE A 130 -5.06 2.60 -2.92
N GLY A 131 -6.23 2.37 -3.51
CA GLY A 131 -7.09 3.42 -4.07
C GLY A 131 -7.54 4.46 -3.03
N CYS A 132 -8.01 4.03 -1.87
CA CYS A 132 -8.41 4.91 -0.76
C CYS A 132 -7.20 5.58 -0.09
N SER A 133 -6.09 4.86 0.09
CA SER A 133 -4.81 5.44 0.50
C SER A 133 -4.35 6.55 -0.46
N ILE A 134 -4.66 6.44 -1.76
CA ILE A 134 -4.40 7.48 -2.75
C ILE A 134 -5.27 8.73 -2.59
N TRP A 135 -6.44 8.66 -1.96
CA TRP A 135 -7.17 9.88 -1.63
C TRP A 135 -6.72 10.47 -0.30
N LEU A 136 -6.52 9.63 0.72
CA LEU A 136 -6.09 10.06 2.06
C LEU A 136 -4.68 10.65 2.09
N MET A 137 -3.70 10.03 1.42
CA MET A 137 -2.31 10.53 1.40
C MET A 137 -2.23 11.91 0.73
N GLY A 138 -3.09 12.23 -0.24
CA GLY A 138 -3.19 13.58 -0.79
C GLY A 138 -3.58 14.63 0.26
N LEU A 139 -4.47 14.28 1.19
CA LEU A 139 -4.84 15.16 2.32
C LEU A 139 -3.69 15.26 3.32
N VAL A 140 -3.09 14.13 3.70
CA VAL A 140 -1.94 14.07 4.64
C VAL A 140 -0.75 14.88 4.13
N GLU A 141 -0.42 14.81 2.84
CA GLU A 141 0.70 15.55 2.22
C GLU A 141 0.56 17.07 2.42
N ARG A 142 -0.66 17.62 2.48
CA ARG A 142 -0.88 19.05 2.75
C ARG A 142 -0.45 19.43 4.17
N GLY A 143 -0.79 18.61 5.16
CA GLY A 143 -0.46 18.85 6.57
C GLY A 143 0.98 18.53 6.94
N THR A 144 1.55 17.47 6.36
CA THR A 144 2.89 16.97 6.73
C THR A 144 4.02 17.48 5.83
N ARG A 145 3.73 18.38 4.87
CA ARG A 145 4.69 18.93 3.90
C ARG A 145 6.00 19.43 4.50
N ASN A 146 5.95 20.01 5.70
CA ASN A 146 7.10 20.61 6.39
C ASN A 146 7.80 19.64 7.36
N TRP A 147 7.32 18.40 7.51
CA TRP A 147 7.89 17.44 8.45
C TRP A 147 9.27 16.95 8.01
N ARG A 148 10.10 16.56 8.99
CA ARG A 148 11.38 15.89 8.72
C ARG A 148 11.08 14.48 8.20
N PRO A 149 11.52 14.07 6.99
CA PRO A 149 11.05 12.82 6.38
C PRO A 149 11.25 11.58 7.26
N TRP A 150 12.42 11.43 7.87
CA TRP A 150 12.71 10.30 8.76
C TRP A 150 11.85 10.28 10.03
N LEU A 151 11.45 11.44 10.55
CA LEU A 151 10.50 11.53 11.66
C LEU A 151 9.09 11.13 11.21
N GLY A 152 8.66 11.57 10.03
CA GLY A 152 7.38 11.15 9.44
C GLY A 152 7.32 9.65 9.17
N ALA A 153 8.40 9.07 8.64
CA ALA A 153 8.53 7.62 8.42
C ALA A 153 8.48 6.85 9.74
N PHE A 154 9.23 7.29 10.76
CA PHE A 154 9.22 6.65 12.08
C PHE A 154 7.84 6.71 12.73
N LEU A 155 7.21 7.89 12.80
CA LEU A 155 5.89 8.06 13.39
C LEU A 155 4.81 7.27 12.65
N ALA A 156 4.84 7.25 11.31
CA ALA A 156 3.93 6.43 10.52
C ALA A 156 4.15 4.92 10.76
N PHE A 157 5.39 4.47 10.90
CA PHE A 157 5.67 3.06 11.20
C PHE A 157 5.23 2.67 12.61
N ILE A 158 5.40 3.55 13.61
CA ILE A 158 4.88 3.33 14.96
C ILE A 158 3.34 3.30 14.96
N LEU A 159 2.67 4.18 14.21
CA LEU A 159 1.21 4.15 14.05
C LEU A 159 0.73 2.88 13.33
N PHE A 160 1.48 2.37 12.36
CA PHE A 160 1.21 1.08 11.73
C PHE A 160 1.25 -0.06 12.75
N LEU A 161 2.28 -0.12 13.62
CA LEU A 161 2.39 -1.13 14.67
C LEU A 161 1.25 -1.01 15.70
N LEU A 162 0.97 0.20 16.18
CA LEU A 162 -0.11 0.45 17.16
C LEU A 162 -1.51 0.12 16.64
N CYS A 163 -1.75 0.38 15.35
CA CYS A 163 -3.03 0.05 14.71
C CYS A 163 -3.10 -1.40 14.21
N TYR A 164 -2.04 -2.21 14.38
CA TYR A 164 -1.93 -3.51 13.70
C TYR A 164 -3.05 -4.48 14.08
N GLU A 165 -3.47 -4.43 15.34
CA GLU A 165 -4.48 -5.31 15.93
C GLU A 165 -5.90 -4.74 15.84
N VAL A 166 -6.09 -3.54 15.26
CA VAL A 166 -7.40 -2.89 15.17
C VAL A 166 -8.44 -3.77 14.45
N PRO A 167 -8.12 -4.47 13.35
CA PRO A 167 -9.05 -5.44 12.74
C PRO A 167 -9.47 -6.60 13.65
N TRP A 168 -8.73 -6.88 14.72
CA TRP A 168 -8.94 -7.99 15.66
C TRP A 168 -9.61 -7.57 16.98
N GLY A 169 -9.90 -6.28 17.17
CA GLY A 169 -10.58 -5.78 18.37
C GLY A 169 -9.70 -5.02 19.37
N SER A 170 -8.40 -4.84 19.10
CA SER A 170 -7.46 -4.25 20.08
C SER A 170 -6.58 -3.16 19.46
N PHE A 171 -6.09 -2.23 20.28
CA PHE A 171 -5.17 -1.16 19.87
C PHE A 171 -3.94 -1.16 20.77
N GLY A 172 -2.74 -1.12 20.17
CA GLY A 172 -1.48 -1.10 20.92
C GLY A 172 -0.45 -2.10 20.39
N LEU A 173 0.31 -2.72 21.29
CA LEU A 173 1.44 -3.59 20.97
C LEU A 173 1.23 -5.03 21.50
N GLY A 174 0.01 -5.57 21.39
CA GLY A 174 -0.32 -6.93 21.85
C GLY A 174 0.55 -8.01 21.24
N ILE A 175 0.97 -7.82 19.97
CA ILE A 175 1.89 -8.66 19.22
C ILE A 175 3.23 -8.89 19.92
N PHE A 176 3.64 -7.97 20.80
CA PHE A 176 4.81 -8.14 21.67
C PHE A 176 4.42 -8.60 23.08
N HIS A 177 3.35 -8.02 23.66
CA HIS A 177 2.85 -8.43 24.98
C HIS A 177 1.38 -8.04 25.17
N PRO A 178 0.48 -8.94 25.61
CA PRO A 178 -0.96 -8.66 25.74
C PRO A 178 -1.30 -7.45 26.61
N THR A 179 -0.52 -7.14 27.65
CA THR A 179 -0.77 -5.97 28.52
C THR A 179 -0.46 -4.61 27.85
N LEU A 180 0.10 -4.62 26.64
CA LEU A 180 0.34 -3.43 25.82
C LEU A 180 -0.77 -3.21 24.78
N ALA A 181 -1.79 -4.07 24.76
CA ALA A 181 -3.01 -3.89 23.99
C ALA A 181 -4.13 -3.33 24.87
N ILE A 182 -4.98 -2.51 24.27
CA ILE A 182 -6.21 -1.95 24.86
C ILE A 182 -7.36 -2.44 23.98
N ASP A 183 -8.33 -3.14 24.57
CA ASP A 183 -9.50 -3.61 23.84
C ASP A 183 -10.41 -2.44 23.42
N LEU A 184 -10.80 -2.46 22.15
CA LEU A 184 -11.69 -1.48 21.56
C LEU A 184 -13.16 -1.85 21.84
N PRO A 185 -14.06 -0.87 22.03
CA PRO A 185 -15.47 -1.16 22.27
C PRO A 185 -16.10 -1.98 21.14
N LYS A 186 -16.71 -3.13 21.47
CA LYS A 186 -17.37 -4.04 20.50
C LYS A 186 -18.45 -3.36 19.66
N THR A 187 -19.02 -2.25 20.14
CA THR A 187 -19.96 -1.39 19.40
C THR A 187 -19.38 -0.80 18.12
N LEU A 188 -18.06 -0.58 18.05
CA LEU A 188 -17.36 -0.11 16.85
C LEU A 188 -17.37 -1.16 15.72
N TYR A 189 -17.44 -2.44 16.09
CA TYR A 189 -17.45 -3.61 15.20
C TYR A 189 -18.88 -4.09 14.91
N SER A 190 -19.90 -3.26 15.11
CA SER A 190 -21.30 -3.68 14.93
C SER A 190 -21.85 -3.48 13.51
N SER A 191 -21.11 -2.79 12.62
CA SER A 191 -21.62 -2.34 11.32
C SER A 191 -20.64 -2.56 10.17
N ILE A 192 -21.14 -3.13 9.07
CA ILE A 192 -20.38 -3.34 7.81
C ILE A 192 -19.77 -2.04 7.25
N ILE A 193 -20.37 -0.88 7.56
CA ILE A 193 -19.91 0.45 7.12
C ILE A 193 -18.47 0.76 7.60
N PHE A 194 -18.01 0.16 8.70
CA PHE A 194 -16.66 0.35 9.21
C PHE A 194 -15.64 -0.71 8.74
N VAL A 195 -16.04 -1.68 7.91
CA VAL A 195 -15.11 -2.65 7.29
C VAL A 195 -13.98 -1.96 6.52
N PRO A 196 -14.21 -0.95 5.65
CA PRO A 196 -13.13 -0.22 4.98
C PRO A 196 -12.13 0.46 5.92
N LEU A 197 -12.58 0.83 7.14
CA LEU A 197 -11.74 1.50 8.13
C LEU A 197 -10.85 0.50 8.89
N GLY A 198 -11.30 -0.74 9.06
CA GLY A 198 -10.63 -1.77 9.87
C GLY A 198 -11.41 -2.21 11.11
N LEU A 199 -12.73 -2.04 11.13
CA LEU A 199 -13.60 -2.46 12.23
C LEU A 199 -14.69 -3.40 11.70
N PRO A 200 -14.33 -4.64 11.28
CA PRO A 200 -15.28 -5.58 10.68
C PRO A 200 -16.18 -6.23 11.75
N PRO A 201 -17.47 -6.50 11.45
CA PRO A 201 -18.31 -7.28 12.35
C PRO A 201 -17.89 -8.75 12.40
N ALA A 202 -18.19 -9.43 13.52
CA ALA A 202 -17.80 -10.83 13.73
C ALA A 202 -18.39 -11.83 12.70
N SER A 203 -19.41 -11.43 11.95
CA SER A 203 -19.98 -12.18 10.83
C SER A 203 -19.33 -11.91 9.46
N PHE A 204 -18.37 -10.99 9.40
CA PHE A 204 -17.66 -10.65 8.17
C PHE A 204 -16.54 -11.65 7.89
N SER A 205 -16.55 -12.22 6.69
CA SER A 205 -15.45 -13.01 6.13
C SER A 205 -15.11 -12.47 4.74
N SER A 206 -13.84 -12.56 4.36
CA SER A 206 -13.31 -12.18 3.05
C SER A 206 -11.94 -12.82 2.87
N SER A 207 -11.69 -13.43 1.71
CA SER A 207 -10.44 -14.14 1.41
C SER A 207 -9.25 -13.19 1.19
N ASP A 208 -9.53 -11.97 0.73
CA ASP A 208 -8.57 -10.86 0.66
C ASP A 208 -9.18 -9.63 1.36
N TYR A 209 -8.66 -9.26 2.54
CA TYR A 209 -9.16 -8.14 3.34
C TYR A 209 -8.02 -7.27 3.85
N PHE A 210 -7.95 -6.04 3.32
CA PHE A 210 -6.90 -5.09 3.62
C PHE A 210 -7.51 -3.73 4.02
N PRO A 211 -7.93 -3.55 5.28
CA PRO A 211 -8.54 -2.31 5.74
C PRO A 211 -7.58 -1.10 5.76
N LEU A 212 -8.14 0.11 5.84
CA LEU A 212 -7.34 1.33 5.96
C LEU A 212 -6.45 1.35 7.21
N LEU A 213 -6.94 0.93 8.37
CA LEU A 213 -6.12 0.72 9.57
C LEU A 213 -5.79 -0.78 9.69
N PRO A 214 -4.51 -1.17 9.85
CA PRO A 214 -3.31 -0.33 9.99
C PRO A 214 -2.71 0.18 8.67
N TRP A 215 -3.07 -0.43 7.55
CA TRP A 215 -2.23 -0.52 6.35
C TRP A 215 -1.92 0.82 5.65
N PHE A 216 -2.80 1.81 5.79
CA PHE A 216 -2.55 3.18 5.35
C PHE A 216 -1.27 3.76 5.97
N TRP A 217 -0.96 3.46 7.22
CA TRP A 217 0.25 3.96 7.88
C TRP A 217 1.54 3.37 7.29
N LEU A 218 1.51 2.12 6.82
CA LEU A 218 2.63 1.53 6.09
C LEU A 218 2.84 2.19 4.72
N PHE A 219 1.75 2.54 4.03
CA PHE A 219 1.79 3.33 2.80
C PHE A 219 2.41 4.72 3.04
N VAL A 220 1.98 5.42 4.08
CA VAL A 220 2.55 6.71 4.51
C VAL A 220 4.04 6.58 4.87
N THR A 221 4.44 5.48 5.52
CA THR A 221 5.85 5.17 5.80
C THR A 221 6.67 5.11 4.51
N GLY A 222 6.20 4.36 3.50
CA GLY A 222 6.86 4.27 2.19
C GLY A 222 7.06 5.64 1.52
N HIS A 223 6.04 6.51 1.59
CA HIS A 223 6.10 7.88 1.07
C HIS A 223 7.18 8.73 1.78
N PHE A 224 7.22 8.72 3.11
CA PHE A 224 8.22 9.47 3.87
C PHE A 224 9.64 8.91 3.68
N VAL A 225 9.80 7.59 3.56
CA VAL A 225 11.07 6.96 3.23
C VAL A 225 11.56 7.43 1.84
N ARG A 226 10.69 7.50 0.83
CA ARG A 226 11.03 8.11 -0.47
C ARG A 226 11.48 9.57 -0.33
N GLN A 227 10.78 10.38 0.47
CA GLN A 227 11.19 11.77 0.74
C GLN A 227 12.54 11.89 1.46
N GLY A 228 12.87 10.95 2.35
CA GLY A 228 14.16 10.93 3.05
C GLY A 228 15.31 10.56 2.10
N LEU A 229 15.14 9.48 1.35
CA LEU A 229 16.13 8.96 0.42
C LEU A 229 16.35 9.90 -0.78
N SER A 230 15.35 10.67 -1.22
CA SER A 230 15.52 11.67 -2.29
C SER A 230 16.43 12.85 -1.91
N ARG A 231 16.69 13.05 -0.61
CA ARG A 231 17.63 14.08 -0.11
C ARG A 231 19.07 13.56 -0.02
N ILE A 232 19.28 12.25 -0.17
CA ILE A 232 20.62 11.63 -0.14
C ILE A 232 21.23 11.71 -1.54
N LYS A 233 22.33 12.47 -1.67
CA LYS A 233 23.10 12.56 -2.92
C LYS A 233 23.56 11.16 -3.35
N ASN A 234 23.69 10.94 -4.66
CA ASN A 234 24.07 9.68 -5.33
C ASN A 234 23.07 8.52 -5.23
N LEU A 235 22.21 8.44 -4.20
CA LEU A 235 21.26 7.34 -4.07
C LEU A 235 20.22 7.31 -5.20
N GLU A 236 19.81 8.46 -5.73
CA GLU A 236 18.93 8.51 -6.90
C GLU A 236 19.57 7.90 -8.16
N ASN A 237 20.91 7.87 -8.27
CA ASN A 237 21.60 7.20 -9.38
C ASN A 237 21.56 5.68 -9.21
N ILE A 238 21.73 5.16 -7.98
CA ILE A 238 21.63 3.73 -7.68
C ILE A 238 20.21 3.21 -7.95
N LEU A 239 19.17 3.98 -7.58
CA LEU A 239 17.78 3.62 -7.85
C LEU A 239 17.42 3.63 -9.35
N ARG A 240 18.24 4.27 -10.19
CA ARG A 240 18.13 4.28 -11.67
C ARG A 240 18.89 3.14 -12.34
N THR A 241 19.75 2.41 -11.63
CA THR A 241 20.46 1.23 -12.15
C THR A 241 19.47 0.19 -12.66
N GLN A 242 19.68 -0.30 -13.89
CA GLN A 242 18.74 -1.19 -14.56
C GLN A 242 19.01 -2.66 -14.23
N ILE A 243 17.95 -3.38 -13.85
CA ILE A 243 17.90 -4.85 -13.85
C ILE A 243 16.89 -5.24 -14.94
N PRO A 244 17.33 -5.62 -16.16
CA PRO A 244 16.49 -5.56 -17.37
C PRO A 244 15.29 -6.51 -17.36
N VAL A 245 15.43 -7.71 -16.79
CA VAL A 245 14.36 -8.73 -16.73
C VAL A 245 13.26 -8.29 -15.76
N LEU A 246 13.60 -8.09 -14.47
CA LEU A 246 12.61 -7.73 -13.44
C LEU A 246 11.99 -6.34 -13.67
N SER A 247 12.74 -5.36 -14.19
CA SER A 247 12.19 -4.03 -14.52
C SER A 247 11.14 -4.08 -15.64
N SER A 248 11.12 -5.14 -16.47
CA SER A 248 10.11 -5.31 -17.51
C SER A 248 8.76 -5.77 -16.95
N TRP A 249 8.78 -6.69 -15.98
CA TRP A 249 7.58 -7.19 -15.30
C TRP A 249 6.91 -6.09 -14.46
N GLY A 250 7.70 -5.24 -13.80
CA GLY A 250 7.20 -4.07 -13.07
C GLY A 250 6.37 -3.08 -13.93
N ARG A 251 6.56 -3.07 -15.26
CA ARG A 251 5.76 -2.19 -16.14
C ARG A 251 4.31 -2.65 -16.29
N TYR A 252 4.03 -3.94 -16.12
CA TYR A 252 2.72 -4.55 -16.33
C TYR A 252 2.06 -5.08 -15.05
N THR A 253 2.51 -4.63 -13.88
CA THR A 253 2.03 -5.14 -12.59
C THR A 253 0.51 -5.08 -12.40
N LEU A 254 -0.17 -4.02 -12.85
CA LEU A 254 -1.63 -3.93 -12.67
C LEU A 254 -2.39 -4.92 -13.57
N PRO A 255 -2.14 -5.00 -14.90
CA PRO A 255 -2.70 -6.08 -15.72
C PRO A 255 -2.39 -7.49 -15.20
N ILE A 256 -1.15 -7.77 -14.80
CA ILE A 256 -0.77 -9.10 -14.27
C ILE A 256 -1.48 -9.38 -12.94
N TYR A 257 -1.60 -8.39 -12.04
CA TYR A 257 -2.38 -8.52 -10.80
C TYR A 257 -3.87 -8.77 -11.08
N LEU A 258 -4.48 -8.20 -12.12
CA LEU A 258 -5.87 -8.50 -12.44
C LEU A 258 -6.06 -9.89 -13.08
N LEU A 259 -5.07 -10.36 -13.85
CA LEU A 259 -5.19 -11.58 -14.64
C LEU A 259 -4.63 -12.82 -13.94
N HIS A 260 -3.81 -12.71 -12.89
CA HIS A 260 -3.20 -13.89 -12.26
C HIS A 260 -4.24 -14.89 -11.75
N GLN A 261 -5.21 -14.48 -10.94
CA GLN A 261 -6.17 -15.40 -10.33
C GLN A 261 -7.05 -16.10 -11.38
N PRO A 262 -7.68 -15.40 -12.37
CA PRO A 262 -8.43 -16.08 -13.42
C PRO A 262 -7.58 -17.03 -14.27
N LEU A 263 -6.31 -16.67 -14.56
CA LEU A 263 -5.42 -17.54 -15.35
C LEU A 263 -4.89 -18.73 -14.55
N LEU A 264 -4.67 -18.60 -13.25
CA LEU A 264 -4.25 -19.69 -12.36
C LEU A 264 -5.39 -20.72 -12.20
N ILE A 265 -6.61 -20.25 -11.92
CA ILE A 265 -7.80 -21.11 -11.83
C ILE A 265 -8.01 -21.86 -13.15
N LEU A 266 -8.03 -21.16 -14.29
CA LEU A 266 -8.19 -21.78 -15.61
C LEU A 266 -7.07 -22.78 -15.93
N PHE A 267 -5.82 -22.46 -15.60
CA PHE A 267 -4.68 -23.37 -15.80
C PHE A 267 -4.83 -24.65 -14.96
N LEU A 268 -5.18 -24.50 -13.68
CA LEU A 268 -5.38 -25.63 -12.77
C LEU A 268 -6.58 -26.49 -13.18
N GLU A 269 -7.67 -25.88 -13.66
CA GLU A 269 -8.87 -26.57 -14.14
C GLU A 269 -8.57 -27.39 -15.39
N VAL A 270 -7.87 -26.82 -16.38
CA VAL A 270 -7.41 -27.54 -17.58
C VAL A 270 -6.44 -28.66 -17.21
N TRP A 271 -5.51 -28.42 -16.28
CA TRP A 271 -4.58 -29.44 -15.80
C TRP A 271 -5.31 -30.60 -15.10
N HIS A 272 -6.23 -30.30 -14.19
CA HIS A 272 -7.02 -31.30 -13.47
C HIS A 272 -7.83 -32.16 -14.43
N ASN A 273 -8.53 -31.53 -15.38
CA ASN A 273 -9.32 -32.22 -16.38
C ASN A 273 -8.48 -33.08 -17.34
N PHE A 274 -7.19 -32.77 -17.55
CA PHE A 274 -6.31 -33.56 -18.42
C PHE A 274 -5.66 -34.76 -17.71
N PHE A 275 -5.41 -34.67 -16.39
CA PHE A 275 -4.74 -35.73 -15.63
C PHE A 275 -5.69 -36.66 -14.85
N ASN A 276 -6.96 -36.27 -14.67
CA ASN A 276 -7.99 -37.09 -14.03
C ASN A 276 -9.06 -37.64 -15.00
N SER A 277 -8.84 -37.49 -16.32
CA SER A 277 -9.62 -38.13 -17.40
C SER A 277 -8.97 -39.42 -17.89
#